data_AF-A0A7Z9LQG6-F1
#
_entry.id   AF-A0A7Z9LQG6-F1
#
_cell.length_a   1.000
_cell.length_b   1.000
_cell.length_c   1.000
_cell.angle_alpha   90.00
_cell.angle_beta   90.00
_cell.angle_gamma   90.00
#
_symmetry.space_group_name_H-M   'P 1'
#
loop_
_entity.id
_entity.type
_entity.pdbx_description
1 polymer ?
#
loop_
_entity_poly.entity_id
_entity_poly.type
_entity_poly.pdbx_seq_one_letter_code
_entity_poly.pdbx_strand_id
1 'polypeptide(L)'
;AALTALEDGRILAAINWVDASDHDAPYFNEDTEGLLDTRVFLSYSEDDGETWGLPLILDTAPFHVPTPLTGPILNLKNGALACQIELNKAYTDPLPWKHASVMLFSDDGGHSWRRHCIVAQDPENRIFYWDQRPSVLPDGTLFNVFWTFDREASNYMNIHSRYSRDDGDTWSPLRDLGMGGQPGPPFTLDDDSLAMPVVDRSGAPKIIVRRSENDEKTWQEHDAIVVYDSAGKPQTEAKSSMQDAWAEMYAFSIGLPNISPLPNGGALLVYYAGDNTNHTAIRWAEIH
;
A
#
# COMPACT_ATOMS: atom_id res chain seq x y z
N ALA A 1 -0.57 7.73 -9.73
CA ALA A 1 -1.20 6.54 -10.33
C ALA A 1 -0.25 5.37 -10.16
N ALA A 2 -0.78 4.16 -10.03
CA ALA A 2 -0.02 2.92 -10.04
C ALA A 2 -0.36 2.14 -11.32
N LEU A 3 0.63 1.48 -11.93
CA LEU A 3 0.50 0.88 -13.26
C LEU A 3 0.63 -0.65 -13.18
N THR A 4 -0.18 -1.34 -13.96
CA THR A 4 -0.20 -2.80 -14.06
C THR A 4 -0.23 -3.20 -15.53
N ALA A 5 0.74 -4.01 -15.98
CA ALA A 5 0.65 -4.67 -17.27
C ALA A 5 -0.36 -5.82 -17.18
N LEU A 6 -1.33 -5.86 -18.10
CA LEU A 6 -2.34 -6.92 -18.17
C LEU A 6 -1.89 -8.03 -19.12
N GLU A 7 -2.46 -9.23 -18.96
CA GLU A 7 -2.14 -10.40 -19.80
C GLU A 7 -2.49 -10.20 -21.28
N ASP A 8 -3.45 -9.32 -21.58
CA ASP A 8 -3.87 -8.99 -22.95
C ASP A 8 -2.98 -7.93 -23.62
N GLY A 9 -1.90 -7.50 -22.96
CA GLY A 9 -0.93 -6.54 -23.48
C GLY A 9 -1.28 -5.08 -23.19
N ARG A 10 -2.45 -4.78 -22.60
CA ARG A 10 -2.79 -3.42 -22.17
C ARG A 10 -2.08 -3.03 -20.88
N ILE A 11 -1.98 -1.74 -20.62
CA ILE A 11 -1.56 -1.21 -19.32
C ILE A 11 -2.76 -0.58 -18.62
N LEU A 12 -2.99 -0.97 -17.37
CA LEU A 12 -4.02 -0.42 -16.50
C LEU A 12 -3.39 0.54 -15.49
N ALA A 13 -3.86 1.79 -15.48
CA ALA A 13 -3.57 2.75 -14.44
C ALA A 13 -4.68 2.77 -13.39
N ALA A 14 -4.31 2.53 -12.13
CA ALA A 14 -5.14 2.87 -10.98
C ALA A 14 -4.75 4.25 -10.44
N ILE A 15 -5.73 5.14 -10.37
CA ILE A 15 -5.54 6.55 -10.07
C ILE A 15 -6.27 6.86 -8.77
N ASN A 16 -5.52 7.31 -7.76
CA ASN A 16 -6.09 7.91 -6.57
C ASN A 16 -6.47 9.36 -6.87
N TRP A 17 -7.77 9.63 -6.99
CA TRP A 17 -8.30 10.96 -7.20
C TRP A 17 -8.77 11.55 -5.87
N VAL A 18 -8.49 12.83 -5.64
CA VAL A 18 -8.89 13.58 -4.44
C VAL A 18 -9.66 14.82 -4.89
N ASP A 19 -10.81 15.09 -4.27
CA ASP A 19 -11.55 16.33 -4.47
C ASP A 19 -10.88 17.48 -3.71
N ALA A 20 -9.96 18.17 -4.38
CA ALA A 20 -9.28 19.36 -3.87
C ALA A 20 -9.91 20.66 -4.41
N SER A 21 -11.22 20.66 -4.70
CA SER A 21 -11.91 21.85 -5.25
C SER A 21 -11.95 23.02 -4.25
N ASP A 22 -11.93 22.74 -2.95
CA ASP A 22 -11.66 23.73 -1.90
C ASP A 22 -10.16 23.74 -1.60
N HIS A 23 -9.48 24.80 -2.03
CA HIS A 23 -8.02 24.90 -1.94
C HIS A 23 -7.53 25.25 -0.51
N ASP A 24 -8.43 25.73 0.34
CA ASP A 24 -8.11 26.11 1.73
C ASP A 24 -8.33 24.94 2.71
N ALA A 25 -9.05 23.90 2.28
CA ALA A 25 -9.28 22.70 3.07
C ALA A 25 -8.04 21.77 3.05
N PRO A 26 -7.45 21.42 4.20
CA PRO A 26 -6.46 20.35 4.23
C PRO A 26 -7.09 19.01 3.81
N TYR A 27 -6.27 18.07 3.37
CA TYR A 27 -6.76 16.74 2.98
C TYR A 27 -7.44 15.98 4.14
N PHE A 28 -6.88 16.11 5.34
CA PHE A 28 -7.37 15.48 6.56
C PHE A 28 -7.92 16.57 7.49
N ASN A 29 -9.15 16.36 7.95
CA ASN A 29 -9.83 17.22 8.90
C ASN A 29 -9.49 16.77 10.32
N GLU A 30 -8.77 17.58 11.08
CA GLU A 30 -8.39 17.28 12.46
C GLU A 30 -9.61 17.15 13.40
N ASP A 31 -10.62 18.01 13.25
CA ASP A 31 -11.77 18.06 14.16
C ASP A 31 -12.63 16.80 14.06
N THR A 32 -12.76 16.28 12.84
CA THR A 32 -13.62 15.13 12.59
C THR A 32 -12.83 13.84 12.39
N GLU A 33 -11.56 13.90 11.97
CA GLU A 33 -10.77 12.79 11.43
C GLU A 33 -11.25 12.28 10.06
N GLY A 34 -11.90 13.15 9.27
CA GLY A 34 -12.37 12.85 7.92
C GLY A 34 -11.36 13.20 6.83
N LEU A 35 -11.50 12.58 5.66
CA LEU A 35 -10.71 12.91 4.47
C LEU A 35 -11.53 13.65 3.42
N LEU A 36 -10.87 14.50 2.64
CA LEU A 36 -11.43 14.98 1.38
C LEU A 36 -11.84 13.78 0.54
N ASP A 37 -12.90 13.96 -0.26
CA ASP A 37 -13.45 12.84 -1.01
C ASP A 37 -12.36 12.23 -1.90
N THR A 38 -12.17 10.93 -1.74
CA THR A 38 -11.09 10.19 -2.38
C THR A 38 -11.69 8.99 -3.07
N ARG A 39 -11.41 8.86 -4.37
CA ARG A 39 -12.01 7.85 -5.23
C ARG A 39 -10.94 7.21 -6.11
N VAL A 40 -11.20 5.99 -6.53
CA VAL A 40 -10.33 5.28 -7.47
C VAL A 40 -10.89 5.43 -8.88
N PHE A 41 -10.01 5.79 -9.81
CA PHE A 41 -10.29 5.79 -11.23
C PHE A 41 -9.37 4.80 -11.95
N LEU A 42 -9.88 4.18 -12.99
CA LEU A 42 -9.16 3.28 -13.88
C LEU A 42 -9.04 3.90 -15.26
N SER A 43 -7.85 3.81 -15.87
CA SER A 43 -7.64 4.17 -17.26
C SER A 43 -6.75 3.12 -17.93
N TYR A 44 -7.03 2.83 -19.19
CA TYR A 44 -6.32 1.81 -19.97
C TYR A 44 -5.49 2.48 -21.06
N SER A 45 -4.30 1.94 -21.30
CA SER A 45 -3.48 2.23 -22.47
C SER A 45 -3.35 0.96 -23.32
N GLU A 46 -3.42 1.13 -24.63
CA GLU A 46 -3.26 0.06 -25.64
C GLU A 46 -1.95 0.22 -26.44
N ASP A 47 -1.13 1.22 -26.11
CA ASP A 47 0.05 1.67 -26.85
C ASP A 47 1.23 1.92 -25.89
N ASP A 48 1.48 0.95 -25.01
CA ASP A 48 2.62 0.95 -24.07
C ASP A 48 2.73 2.20 -23.17
N GLY A 49 1.59 2.84 -22.88
CA GLY A 49 1.49 4.01 -22.01
C GLY A 49 1.65 5.35 -22.74
N GLU A 50 1.74 5.37 -24.07
CA GLU A 50 1.81 6.61 -24.86
C GLU A 50 0.52 7.41 -24.78
N THR A 51 -0.64 6.75 -24.88
CA THR A 51 -1.96 7.36 -24.72
C THR A 51 -2.83 6.60 -23.74
N TRP A 52 -3.82 7.31 -23.19
CA TRP A 52 -4.68 6.82 -22.11
C TRP A 52 -6.14 7.08 -22.44
N GLY A 53 -6.97 6.06 -22.23
CA GLY A 53 -8.42 6.18 -22.33
C GLY A 53 -9.00 7.12 -21.26
N LEU A 54 -10.27 7.49 -21.45
CA LEU A 54 -10.99 8.29 -20.47
C LEU A 54 -11.01 7.56 -19.11
N PRO A 55 -10.60 8.21 -18.00
CA PRO A 55 -10.67 7.60 -16.69
C PRO A 55 -12.11 7.26 -16.29
N LEU A 56 -12.33 6.02 -15.89
CA LEU A 56 -13.60 5.50 -15.39
C LEU A 56 -13.53 5.37 -13.87
N ILE A 57 -14.56 5.83 -13.16
CA ILE A 57 -14.64 5.62 -11.73
C ILE A 57 -14.79 4.12 -11.43
N LEU A 58 -13.99 3.61 -10.50
CA LEU A 58 -14.13 2.27 -9.96
C LEU A 58 -15.30 2.28 -8.96
N ASP A 59 -16.29 1.42 -9.18
CA ASP A 59 -17.40 1.25 -8.24
C ASP A 59 -16.93 0.51 -6.99
N THR A 60 -16.89 1.21 -5.86
CA THR A 60 -16.46 0.69 -4.56
C THR A 60 -17.64 0.21 -3.70
N ALA A 61 -18.84 0.05 -4.26
CA ALA A 61 -19.99 -0.45 -3.52
C ALA A 61 -19.69 -1.76 -2.76
N PRO A 62 -20.21 -1.91 -1.52
CA PRO A 62 -21.19 -1.06 -0.85
C PRO A 62 -20.57 0.13 -0.08
N PHE A 63 -19.29 0.45 -0.29
CA PHE A 63 -18.60 1.51 0.44
C PHE A 63 -18.87 2.87 -0.19
N HIS A 64 -19.61 3.72 0.54
CA HIS A 64 -19.96 5.09 0.11
C HIS A 64 -19.24 6.13 0.97
N VAL A 65 -17.93 5.96 1.12
CA VAL A 65 -17.02 6.80 1.90
C VAL A 65 -15.75 7.06 1.09
N PRO A 66 -14.85 7.97 1.49
CA PRO A 66 -13.55 8.10 0.84
C PRO A 66 -12.79 6.79 0.86
N THR A 67 -12.32 6.36 -0.31
CA THR A 67 -11.60 5.10 -0.53
C THR A 67 -10.22 5.33 -1.15
N PRO A 68 -9.21 5.73 -0.36
CA PRO A 68 -7.84 5.86 -0.85
C PRO A 68 -7.31 4.52 -1.40
N LEU A 69 -6.61 4.61 -2.53
CA LEU A 69 -5.91 3.49 -3.17
C LEU A 69 -4.55 3.26 -2.49
N THR A 70 -4.19 2.01 -2.20
CA THR A 70 -2.90 1.70 -1.55
C THR A 70 -1.87 1.03 -2.47
N GLY A 71 -2.16 0.83 -3.77
CA GLY A 71 -1.16 0.37 -4.74
C GLY A 71 -1.71 0.05 -6.14
N PRO A 72 -0.95 -0.70 -6.96
CA PRO A 72 -1.37 -1.10 -8.31
C PRO A 72 -2.49 -2.14 -8.29
N ILE A 73 -3.21 -2.28 -9.40
CA ILE A 73 -4.09 -3.45 -9.61
C ILE A 73 -3.23 -4.71 -9.65
N LEU A 74 -3.66 -5.78 -9.00
CA LEU A 74 -2.97 -7.07 -9.04
C LEU A 74 -3.61 -7.97 -10.10
N ASN A 75 -2.78 -8.64 -10.90
CA ASN A 75 -3.21 -9.79 -11.70
C ASN A 75 -3.20 -11.04 -10.81
N LEU A 76 -4.36 -11.63 -10.55
CA LEU A 76 -4.45 -12.89 -9.84
C LEU A 76 -4.18 -14.06 -10.80
N LYS A 77 -3.68 -15.17 -10.25
CA LYS A 77 -3.33 -16.37 -11.04
C LYS A 77 -4.53 -17.02 -11.73
N ASN A 78 -5.73 -16.79 -11.24
CA ASN A 78 -6.98 -17.25 -11.86
C ASN A 78 -7.48 -16.34 -13.00
N GLY A 79 -6.75 -15.27 -13.35
CA GLY A 79 -7.10 -14.29 -14.38
C GLY A 79 -7.97 -13.12 -13.90
N ALA A 80 -8.41 -13.13 -12.64
CA ALA A 80 -9.12 -11.99 -12.05
C ALA A 80 -8.16 -10.85 -11.70
N LEU A 81 -8.70 -9.65 -11.53
CA LEU A 81 -7.99 -8.48 -11.03
C LEU A 81 -8.37 -8.21 -9.58
N ALA A 82 -7.43 -7.71 -8.78
CA ALA A 82 -7.69 -7.24 -7.42
C ALA A 82 -7.25 -5.78 -7.23
N CYS A 83 -8.06 -5.01 -6.50
CA CYS A 83 -7.83 -3.61 -6.16
C CYS A 83 -7.91 -3.42 -4.65
N GLN A 84 -6.85 -2.86 -4.07
CA GLN A 84 -6.73 -2.60 -2.64
C GLN A 84 -7.04 -1.14 -2.31
N ILE A 85 -7.98 -0.95 -1.38
CA ILE A 85 -8.42 0.35 -0.90
C ILE A 85 -8.50 0.38 0.62
N GLU A 86 -8.62 1.57 1.20
CA GLU A 86 -8.90 1.76 2.62
C GLU A 86 -10.22 2.47 2.83
N LEU A 87 -10.94 2.08 3.88
CA LEU A 87 -12.15 2.80 4.29
C LEU A 87 -11.77 3.94 5.24
N ASN A 88 -11.94 5.15 4.74
CA ASN A 88 -11.90 6.36 5.55
C ASN A 88 -13.33 6.85 5.80
N LYS A 89 -13.50 8.07 6.33
CA LYS A 89 -14.82 8.68 6.48
C LYS A 89 -14.86 10.06 5.84
N ALA A 90 -16.08 10.52 5.54
CA ALA A 90 -16.29 11.80 4.90
C ALA A 90 -15.74 12.96 5.74
N TYR A 91 -15.27 14.00 5.05
CA TYR A 91 -14.52 15.12 5.61
C TYR A 91 -15.17 15.80 6.84
N THR A 92 -16.49 15.88 6.87
CA THR A 92 -17.24 16.56 7.94
C THR A 92 -18.10 15.62 8.79
N ASP A 93 -17.99 14.30 8.59
CA ASP A 93 -18.75 13.32 9.36
C ASP A 93 -18.29 13.34 10.84
N PRO A 94 -19.16 13.65 11.82
CA PRO A 94 -18.76 13.70 13.23
C PRO A 94 -18.62 12.32 13.88
N LEU A 95 -19.00 11.24 13.18
CA LEU A 95 -18.91 9.89 13.74
C LEU A 95 -17.45 9.40 13.81
N PRO A 96 -17.12 8.52 14.76
CA PRO A 96 -15.77 7.97 14.86
C PRO A 96 -15.35 7.27 13.57
N TRP A 97 -14.11 7.49 13.12
CA TRP A 97 -13.55 6.79 11.97
C TRP A 97 -13.45 5.29 12.25
N LYS A 98 -14.11 4.49 11.40
CA LYS A 98 -14.03 3.04 11.35
C LYS A 98 -13.13 2.59 10.21
N HIS A 99 -11.85 2.37 10.51
CA HIS A 99 -10.87 1.92 9.53
C HIS A 99 -11.13 0.47 9.08
N ALA A 100 -10.85 0.20 7.81
CA ALA A 100 -10.71 -1.14 7.28
C ALA A 100 -9.86 -1.14 6.01
N SER A 101 -9.00 -2.15 5.86
CA SER A 101 -8.36 -2.47 4.59
C SER A 101 -9.28 -3.40 3.80
N VAL A 102 -9.58 -3.05 2.55
CA VAL A 102 -10.52 -3.80 1.70
C VAL A 102 -9.83 -4.18 0.39
N MET A 103 -10.19 -5.35 -0.13
CA MET A 103 -9.82 -5.77 -1.48
C MET A 103 -11.09 -5.98 -2.29
N LEU A 104 -11.14 -5.36 -3.47
CA LEU A 104 -12.18 -5.49 -4.48
C LEU A 104 -11.66 -6.39 -5.59
N PHE A 105 -12.54 -7.15 -6.23
CA PHE A 105 -12.17 -8.10 -7.28
C PHE A 105 -13.02 -7.93 -8.54
N SER A 106 -12.39 -8.14 -9.68
CA SER A 106 -13.01 -8.11 -11.01
C SER A 106 -12.65 -9.36 -11.80
N ASP A 107 -13.68 -10.07 -12.25
CA ASP A 107 -13.53 -11.29 -13.08
C ASP A 107 -13.74 -11.00 -14.58
N ASP A 108 -13.94 -9.72 -14.94
CA ASP A 108 -14.26 -9.27 -16.30
C ASP A 108 -13.24 -8.27 -16.85
N GLY A 109 -11.99 -8.30 -16.38
CA GLY A 109 -10.92 -7.43 -16.89
C GLY A 109 -11.01 -5.97 -16.42
N GLY A 110 -11.65 -5.74 -15.26
CA GLY A 110 -11.76 -4.45 -14.60
C GLY A 110 -13.01 -3.64 -14.96
N HIS A 111 -13.94 -4.21 -15.73
CA HIS A 111 -15.19 -3.53 -16.11
C HIS A 111 -16.18 -3.43 -14.95
N SER A 112 -16.22 -4.43 -14.07
CA SER A 112 -17.02 -4.41 -12.85
C SER A 112 -16.32 -5.06 -11.65
N TRP A 113 -16.60 -4.53 -10.46
CA TRP A 113 -15.92 -4.86 -9.20
C TRP A 113 -16.93 -5.30 -8.14
N ARG A 114 -17.57 -6.45 -8.37
CA ARG A 114 -18.77 -6.87 -7.59
C ARG A 114 -18.44 -7.66 -6.32
N ARG A 115 -17.27 -8.28 -6.26
CA ARG A 115 -16.81 -9.08 -5.12
C ARG A 115 -15.84 -8.25 -4.30
N HIS A 116 -15.96 -8.32 -2.98
CA HIS A 116 -15.06 -7.62 -2.06
C HIS A 116 -14.83 -8.44 -0.78
N CYS A 117 -13.73 -8.14 -0.10
CA CYS A 117 -13.40 -8.70 1.20
C CYS A 117 -12.85 -7.61 2.12
N ILE A 118 -13.29 -7.58 3.38
CA ILE A 118 -12.63 -6.80 4.43
C ILE A 118 -11.38 -7.58 4.85
N VAL A 119 -10.24 -7.16 4.33
CA VAL A 119 -8.95 -7.85 4.51
C VAL A 119 -8.33 -7.51 5.86
N ALA A 120 -8.62 -6.37 6.48
CA ALA A 120 -8.21 -6.16 7.86
C ALA A 120 -9.11 -5.10 8.51
N GLN A 121 -9.57 -5.40 9.72
CA GLN A 121 -10.32 -4.47 10.54
C GLN A 121 -10.17 -4.91 11.99
N ASP A 122 -9.91 -3.95 12.88
CA ASP A 122 -9.96 -4.18 14.31
C ASP A 122 -11.40 -3.97 14.82
N PRO A 123 -12.08 -4.99 15.39
CA PRO A 123 -13.42 -4.85 15.94
C PRO A 123 -13.53 -3.79 17.04
N GLU A 124 -12.45 -3.58 17.81
CA GLU A 124 -12.37 -2.58 18.86
C GLU A 124 -12.06 -1.16 18.33
N ASN A 125 -11.67 -1.07 17.06
CA ASN A 125 -11.33 0.19 16.37
C ASN A 125 -10.19 0.97 17.03
N ARG A 126 -9.24 0.24 17.62
CA ARG A 126 -7.99 0.75 18.17
C ARG A 126 -6.84 0.62 17.18
N ILE A 127 -6.75 -0.53 16.51
CA ILE A 127 -5.65 -0.88 15.61
C ILE A 127 -6.03 -0.59 14.16
N PHE A 128 -5.25 0.27 13.52
CA PHE A 128 -5.42 0.62 12.12
C PHE A 128 -4.36 -0.11 11.29
N TYR A 129 -4.83 -0.97 10.39
CA TYR A 129 -4.00 -1.69 9.42
C TYR A 129 -3.84 -0.84 8.17
N TRP A 130 -2.99 0.18 8.22
CA TRP A 130 -2.81 1.13 7.14
C TRP A 130 -1.96 0.60 6.00
N ASP A 131 -2.08 1.28 4.86
CA ASP A 131 -1.24 1.22 3.67
C ASP A 131 -0.94 -0.24 3.29
N GLN A 132 -2.00 -1.03 3.08
CA GLN A 132 -1.85 -2.45 2.76
C GLN A 132 -1.05 -2.63 1.45
N ARG A 133 -0.06 -3.53 1.48
CA ARG A 133 0.83 -3.83 0.35
C ARG A 133 0.76 -5.30 -0.05
N PRO A 134 -0.32 -5.73 -0.71
CA PRO A 134 -0.46 -7.11 -1.18
C PRO A 134 0.45 -7.41 -2.37
N SER A 135 0.85 -8.68 -2.47
CA SER A 135 1.53 -9.28 -3.61
C SER A 135 0.94 -10.65 -3.93
N VAL A 136 1.00 -11.02 -5.22
CA VAL A 136 0.63 -12.37 -5.69
C VAL A 136 1.91 -13.20 -5.79
N LEU A 137 2.02 -14.24 -4.98
CA LEU A 137 3.16 -15.16 -4.97
C LEU A 137 3.08 -16.15 -6.16
N PRO A 138 4.18 -16.82 -6.54
CA PRO A 138 4.21 -17.72 -7.70
C PRO A 138 3.19 -18.86 -7.65
N ASP A 139 2.84 -19.34 -6.46
CA ASP A 139 1.84 -20.39 -6.26
C ASP A 139 0.40 -19.87 -6.43
N GLY A 140 0.19 -18.56 -6.43
CA GLY A 140 -1.11 -17.87 -6.49
C GLY A 140 -1.57 -17.31 -5.14
N THR A 141 -0.81 -17.55 -4.06
CA THR A 141 -1.10 -17.01 -2.73
C THR A 141 -1.06 -15.48 -2.76
N LEU A 142 -2.11 -14.84 -2.26
CA LEU A 142 -2.10 -13.42 -1.97
C LEU A 142 -1.47 -13.22 -0.60
N PHE A 143 -0.28 -12.62 -0.54
CA PHE A 143 0.39 -12.28 0.71
C PHE A 143 0.30 -10.77 0.93
N ASN A 144 -0.33 -10.35 2.03
CA ASN A 144 -0.60 -8.95 2.32
C ASN A 144 0.05 -8.53 3.64
N VAL A 145 0.62 -7.33 3.65
CA VAL A 145 1.31 -6.73 4.78
C VAL A 145 0.76 -5.34 5.06
N PHE A 146 0.76 -4.92 6.32
CA PHE A 146 0.11 -3.69 6.78
C PHE A 146 1.06 -2.85 7.61
N TRP A 147 1.07 -1.55 7.33
CA TRP A 147 1.64 -0.56 8.23
C TRP A 147 0.70 -0.37 9.42
N THR A 148 1.04 -0.98 10.56
CA THR A 148 0.09 -1.07 11.67
C THR A 148 0.26 0.07 12.65
N PHE A 149 -0.83 0.71 13.02
CA PHE A 149 -0.86 1.86 13.94
C PHE A 149 -1.84 1.59 15.09
N ASP A 150 -1.41 1.81 16.32
CA ASP A 150 -2.29 1.84 17.50
C ASP A 150 -2.74 3.29 17.73
N ARG A 151 -4.02 3.57 17.49
CA ARG A 151 -4.54 4.94 17.60
C ARG A 151 -4.59 5.43 19.04
N GLU A 152 -4.81 4.54 20.01
CA GLU A 152 -4.91 4.92 21.42
C GLU A 152 -3.54 5.23 21.98
N ALA A 153 -2.54 4.40 21.64
CA ALA A 153 -1.15 4.64 22.01
C ALA A 153 -0.45 5.70 21.12
N SER A 154 -1.07 6.07 20.00
CA SER A 154 -0.51 6.98 18.99
C SER A 154 0.87 6.55 18.51
N ASN A 155 1.06 5.25 18.23
CA ASN A 155 2.35 4.74 17.79
C ASN A 155 2.22 3.68 16.68
N TYR A 156 3.28 3.58 15.88
CA TYR A 156 3.42 2.48 14.93
C TYR A 156 3.78 1.20 15.68
N MET A 157 3.16 0.10 15.29
CA MET A 157 3.46 -1.24 15.75
C MET A 157 4.37 -1.95 14.75
N ASN A 158 4.70 -3.21 15.05
CA ASN A 158 5.28 -4.10 14.06
C ASN A 158 4.36 -4.24 12.84
N ILE A 159 4.98 -4.51 11.69
CA ILE A 159 4.29 -4.88 10.46
C ILE A 159 3.49 -6.15 10.73
N HIS A 160 2.21 -6.11 10.39
CA HIS A 160 1.36 -7.30 10.40
C HIS A 160 1.23 -7.87 9.00
N SER A 161 0.95 -9.16 8.91
CA SER A 161 0.65 -9.84 7.65
C SER A 161 -0.54 -10.79 7.77
N ARG A 162 -1.09 -11.14 6.62
CA ARG A 162 -1.98 -12.30 6.44
C ARG A 162 -1.94 -12.75 4.99
N TYR A 163 -2.42 -13.96 4.72
CA TYR A 163 -2.45 -14.50 3.36
C TYR A 163 -3.81 -15.08 2.99
N SER A 164 -4.10 -15.15 1.70
CA SER A 164 -5.21 -15.89 1.11
C SER A 164 -4.69 -16.91 0.10
N ARG A 165 -5.28 -18.10 0.09
CA ARG A 165 -4.96 -19.21 -0.84
C ARG A 165 -6.13 -19.59 -1.74
N ASP A 166 -7.16 -18.76 -1.76
CA ASP A 166 -8.42 -18.94 -2.46
C ASP A 166 -8.84 -17.63 -3.15
N ASP A 167 -7.89 -17.01 -3.86
CA ASP A 167 -8.11 -15.83 -4.70
C ASP A 167 -8.77 -14.64 -3.96
N GLY A 168 -8.45 -14.51 -2.66
CA GLY A 168 -8.87 -13.41 -1.79
C GLY A 168 -10.22 -13.61 -1.09
N ASP A 169 -10.86 -14.78 -1.25
CA ASP A 169 -12.16 -15.10 -0.62
C ASP A 169 -12.04 -15.22 0.89
N THR A 170 -11.04 -15.95 1.38
CA THR A 170 -10.76 -16.08 2.80
C THR A 170 -9.30 -15.79 3.10
N TRP A 171 -9.05 -15.39 4.34
CA TRP A 171 -7.74 -14.93 4.74
C TRP A 171 -7.35 -15.50 6.10
N SER A 172 -6.07 -15.84 6.26
CA SER A 172 -5.50 -16.31 7.52
C SER A 172 -5.71 -15.28 8.65
N PRO A 173 -5.60 -15.66 9.93
CA PRO A 173 -5.46 -14.70 11.01
C PRO A 173 -4.32 -13.71 10.76
N LEU A 174 -4.46 -12.49 11.28
CA LEU A 174 -3.38 -11.51 11.30
C LEU A 174 -2.20 -12.02 12.12
N ARG A 175 -1.00 -11.76 11.63
CA ARG A 175 0.27 -12.17 12.25
C ARG A 175 1.17 -10.97 12.39
N ASP A 176 1.70 -10.75 13.60
CA ASP A 176 2.81 -9.84 13.84
C ASP A 176 4.11 -10.46 13.26
N LEU A 177 4.83 -9.71 12.41
CA LEU A 177 6.09 -10.14 11.81
C LEU A 177 7.32 -9.90 12.69
N GLY A 178 7.16 -9.28 13.86
CA GLY A 178 8.23 -9.01 14.81
C GLY A 178 9.15 -7.85 14.41
N MET A 179 8.80 -7.08 13.38
CA MET A 179 9.62 -5.98 12.88
C MET A 179 8.79 -4.74 12.52
N GLY A 180 9.31 -3.56 12.86
CA GLY A 180 8.69 -2.27 12.54
C GLY A 180 9.06 -1.72 11.16
N GLY A 181 8.52 -0.54 10.87
CA GLY A 181 8.69 0.18 9.61
C GLY A 181 7.43 0.20 8.74
N GLN A 182 7.46 0.96 7.66
CA GLN A 182 6.40 0.97 6.66
C GLN A 182 6.75 -0.04 5.56
N PRO A 183 5.96 -1.09 5.34
CA PRO A 183 6.24 -2.08 4.30
C PRO A 183 5.97 -1.51 2.90
N GLY A 184 6.69 -2.00 1.91
CA GLY A 184 6.27 -2.04 0.51
C GLY A 184 5.81 -3.45 0.10
N PRO A 185 5.48 -3.67 -1.18
CA PRO A 185 5.01 -4.98 -1.65
C PRO A 185 6.09 -6.06 -1.53
N PRO A 186 5.80 -7.20 -0.88
CA PRO A 186 6.70 -8.36 -0.87
C PRO A 186 6.91 -8.92 -2.29
N PHE A 187 8.04 -9.59 -2.54
CA PHE A 187 8.34 -10.21 -3.83
C PHE A 187 9.20 -11.45 -3.66
N THR A 188 9.27 -12.29 -4.69
CA THR A 188 10.06 -13.53 -4.68
C THR A 188 11.44 -13.27 -5.31
N LEU A 189 12.49 -13.77 -4.65
CA LEU A 189 13.87 -13.76 -5.12
C LEU A 189 14.17 -14.98 -6.00
N ASP A 190 15.37 -15.02 -6.59
CA ASP A 190 15.81 -16.08 -7.52
C ASP A 190 15.79 -17.49 -6.90
N ASP A 191 15.90 -17.59 -5.58
CA ASP A 191 15.92 -18.84 -4.83
C ASP A 191 14.60 -19.18 -4.14
N ASP A 192 13.49 -18.62 -4.65
CA ASP A 192 12.11 -18.79 -4.17
C ASP A 192 11.84 -18.20 -2.77
N SER A 193 12.84 -17.61 -2.12
CA SER A 193 12.64 -16.92 -0.85
C SER A 193 11.91 -15.57 -1.04
N LEU A 194 11.29 -15.06 0.02
CA LEU A 194 10.57 -13.79 -0.04
C LEU A 194 11.47 -12.64 0.41
N ALA A 195 11.30 -11.51 -0.24
CA ALA A 195 11.87 -10.24 0.13
C ALA A 195 10.78 -9.18 0.29
N MET A 196 11.03 -8.18 1.13
CA MET A 196 10.11 -7.06 1.33
C MET A 196 10.90 -5.77 1.53
N PRO A 197 10.67 -4.73 0.72
CA PRO A 197 11.21 -3.42 1.01
C PRO A 197 10.49 -2.84 2.24
N VAL A 198 11.24 -2.22 3.14
CA VAL A 198 10.74 -1.59 4.35
C VAL A 198 11.36 -0.21 4.46
N VAL A 199 10.52 0.81 4.67
CA VAL A 199 10.97 2.16 4.98
C VAL A 199 11.08 2.27 6.50
N ASP A 200 12.29 2.50 6.99
CA ASP A 200 12.56 2.76 8.41
C ASP A 200 12.87 4.25 8.58
N ARG A 201 12.06 4.92 9.39
CA ARG A 201 12.13 6.35 9.70
C ARG A 201 12.42 6.64 11.18
N SER A 202 12.66 5.60 11.98
CA SER A 202 12.92 5.71 13.43
C SER A 202 14.29 6.33 13.73
N GLY A 203 15.27 6.07 12.87
CA GLY A 203 16.57 6.72 12.84
C GLY A 203 16.73 7.59 11.61
N ALA A 204 17.96 7.78 11.14
CA ALA A 204 18.20 8.37 9.82
C ALA A 204 17.40 7.57 8.76
N PRO A 205 16.52 8.21 7.96
CA PRO A 205 15.58 7.48 7.12
C PRO A 205 16.27 6.60 6.08
N LYS A 206 15.82 5.35 5.96
CA LYS A 206 16.41 4.36 5.05
C LYS A 206 15.34 3.50 4.40
N ILE A 207 15.64 3.00 3.21
CA ILE A 207 14.92 1.88 2.59
C ILE A 207 15.82 0.67 2.66
N ILE A 208 15.32 -0.37 3.30
CA ILE A 208 16.00 -1.66 3.43
C ILE A 208 15.14 -2.74 2.77
N VAL A 209 15.76 -3.81 2.30
CA VAL A 209 15.06 -5.03 1.88
C VAL A 209 15.32 -6.09 2.93
N ARG A 210 14.24 -6.58 3.56
CA ARG A 210 14.26 -7.71 4.50
C ARG A 210 13.98 -9.00 3.73
N ARG A 211 14.61 -10.09 4.13
CA ARG A 211 14.44 -11.42 3.51
C ARG A 211 13.78 -12.41 4.48
N SER A 212 13.00 -13.33 3.94
CA SER A 212 12.36 -14.44 4.64
C SER A 212 12.69 -15.77 3.96
N GLU A 213 13.28 -16.70 4.71
CA GLU A 213 13.76 -18.02 4.24
C GLU A 213 12.63 -19.05 4.06
N ASN A 214 11.51 -18.70 3.41
CA ASN A 214 10.52 -19.66 2.85
C ASN A 214 9.29 -20.01 3.68
N ASP A 215 8.91 -19.24 4.72
CA ASP A 215 7.67 -19.54 5.44
C ASP A 215 6.68 -18.38 5.63
N GLU A 216 6.98 -17.20 5.05
CA GLU A 216 6.23 -15.95 5.24
C GLU A 216 6.22 -15.45 6.70
N LYS A 217 6.89 -16.15 7.63
CA LYS A 217 6.79 -15.88 9.08
C LYS A 217 8.06 -15.27 9.63
N THR A 218 9.22 -15.74 9.20
CA THR A 218 10.49 -15.31 9.79
C THR A 218 11.18 -14.30 8.89
N TRP A 219 11.39 -13.09 9.40
CA TRP A 219 12.07 -12.00 8.70
C TRP A 219 13.34 -11.64 9.46
N GLN A 220 14.49 -11.97 8.87
CA GLN A 220 15.79 -11.82 9.55
C GLN A 220 16.31 -10.39 9.42
N GLU A 221 16.77 -9.81 10.52
CA GLU A 221 17.36 -8.47 10.52
C GLU A 221 18.77 -8.45 9.90
N HIS A 222 19.57 -9.50 10.13
CA HIS A 222 20.98 -9.54 9.75
C HIS A 222 21.22 -9.68 8.23
N ASP A 223 20.22 -10.18 7.49
CA ASP A 223 20.29 -10.35 6.04
C ASP A 223 19.74 -9.16 5.26
N ALA A 224 19.49 -8.04 5.94
CA ALA A 224 18.87 -6.90 5.30
C ALA A 224 19.86 -6.08 4.47
N ILE A 225 19.45 -5.78 3.26
CA ILE A 225 20.22 -4.96 2.32
C ILE A 225 19.71 -3.53 2.43
N VAL A 226 20.62 -2.57 2.65
CA VAL A 226 20.29 -1.14 2.58
C VAL A 226 20.29 -0.70 1.12
N VAL A 227 19.12 -0.33 0.62
CA VAL A 227 18.93 0.14 -0.77
C VAL A 227 19.14 1.65 -0.86
N TYR A 228 18.72 2.37 0.17
CA TYR A 228 18.94 3.80 0.29
C TYR A 228 19.17 4.17 1.75
N ASP A 229 20.16 5.03 1.98
CA ASP A 229 20.53 5.56 3.28
C ASP A 229 20.55 7.09 3.22
N SER A 230 19.72 7.73 4.04
CA SER A 230 19.71 9.18 4.20
C SER A 230 20.68 9.59 5.31
N ALA A 231 21.41 10.69 5.12
CA ALA A 231 22.08 11.37 6.22
C ALA A 231 21.13 12.30 7.03
N GLY A 232 19.83 12.21 6.79
CA GLY A 232 18.79 13.04 7.39
C GLY A 232 18.49 12.72 8.85
N LYS A 233 17.62 13.53 9.43
CA LYS A 233 17.06 13.30 10.78
C LYS A 233 15.90 12.31 10.71
N PRO A 234 15.55 11.66 11.84
CA PRO A 234 14.35 10.84 11.94
C PRO A 234 13.12 11.55 11.38
N GLN A 235 12.29 10.77 10.72
CA GLN A 235 10.99 11.18 10.19
C GLN A 235 9.85 10.45 10.92
N THR A 236 10.17 9.81 12.05
CA THR A 236 9.19 9.32 13.00
C THR A 236 9.33 10.11 14.29
N GLU A 237 8.33 10.94 14.56
CA GLU A 237 8.25 11.78 15.75
C GLU A 237 7.25 11.19 16.76
N ALA A 238 7.35 11.65 18.01
CA ALA A 238 6.38 11.31 19.04
C ALA A 238 5.03 11.95 18.70
N LYS A 239 3.96 11.16 18.80
CA LYS A 239 2.61 11.59 18.43
C LYS A 239 1.73 11.61 19.68
N SER A 240 0.82 12.55 19.69
CA SER A 240 -0.23 12.70 20.70
C SER A 240 -1.64 12.61 20.12
N SER A 241 -1.76 12.66 18.79
CA SER A 241 -3.02 12.66 18.06
C SER A 241 -2.88 12.01 16.68
N MET A 242 -4.03 11.78 16.03
CA MET A 242 -4.08 11.38 14.62
C MET A 242 -3.54 12.47 13.69
N GLN A 243 -3.72 13.74 14.04
CA GLN A 243 -3.19 14.87 13.28
C GLN A 243 -1.66 14.84 13.21
N ASP A 244 -0.98 14.47 14.30
CA ASP A 244 0.48 14.34 14.31
C ASP A 244 0.94 13.25 13.34
N ALA A 245 0.19 12.15 13.22
CA ALA A 245 0.48 11.09 12.25
C ALA A 245 0.34 11.61 10.80
N TRP A 246 -0.73 12.34 10.49
CA TRP A 246 -0.92 12.90 9.15
C TRP A 246 0.10 13.99 8.80
N ALA A 247 0.38 14.91 9.73
CA ALA A 247 1.40 15.95 9.54
C ALA A 247 2.78 15.35 9.29
N GLU A 248 3.13 14.27 9.99
CA GLU A 248 4.35 13.51 9.74
C GLU A 248 4.36 12.91 8.32
N MET A 249 3.26 12.29 7.88
CA MET A 249 3.17 11.71 6.52
C MET A 249 3.38 12.76 5.42
N TYR A 250 2.90 13.99 5.62
CA TYR A 250 3.18 15.12 4.69
C TYR A 250 4.65 15.52 4.61
N ALA A 251 5.42 15.26 5.66
CA ALA A 251 6.81 15.67 5.77
C ALA A 251 7.80 14.62 5.24
N PHE A 252 7.33 13.42 4.87
CA PHE A 252 8.20 12.35 4.39
C PHE A 252 8.96 12.73 3.11
N SER A 253 10.29 12.61 3.16
CA SER A 253 11.16 12.83 1.99
C SER A 253 11.65 11.53 1.34
N ILE A 254 11.22 10.39 1.87
CA ILE A 254 11.55 9.05 1.37
C ILE A 254 10.35 8.10 1.57
N GLY A 255 10.11 7.24 0.59
CA GLY A 255 9.17 6.14 0.76
C GLY A 255 8.54 5.62 -0.53
N LEU A 256 7.35 5.06 -0.35
CA LEU A 256 6.53 4.40 -1.37
C LEU A 256 7.33 3.45 -2.30
N PRO A 257 8.14 2.52 -1.74
CA PRO A 257 8.77 1.49 -2.56
C PRO A 257 7.70 0.67 -3.29
N ASN A 258 7.85 0.53 -4.60
CA ASN A 258 7.07 -0.36 -5.45
C ASN A 258 8.02 -1.28 -6.23
N ILE A 259 7.54 -2.45 -6.60
CA ILE A 259 8.35 -3.48 -7.26
C ILE A 259 7.75 -3.85 -8.61
N SER A 260 8.62 -4.18 -9.56
CA SER A 260 8.29 -4.90 -10.78
C SER A 260 9.17 -6.14 -10.85
N PRO A 261 8.59 -7.36 -10.89
CA PRO A 261 9.36 -8.60 -11.03
C PRO A 261 10.25 -8.57 -12.29
N LEU A 262 11.45 -9.12 -12.20
CA LEU A 262 12.36 -9.25 -13.35
C LEU A 262 12.24 -10.64 -13.99
N PRO A 263 12.47 -10.79 -15.31
CA PRO A 263 12.28 -12.07 -16.01
C PRO A 263 13.16 -13.24 -15.53
N ASN A 264 14.30 -12.94 -14.90
CA ASN A 264 15.26 -13.95 -14.44
C ASN A 264 15.19 -14.19 -12.92
N GLY A 265 14.14 -13.70 -12.26
CA GLY A 265 14.02 -13.65 -10.80
C GLY A 265 14.43 -12.27 -10.25
N GLY A 266 14.06 -12.02 -8.98
CA GLY A 266 14.26 -10.72 -8.34
C GLY A 266 13.26 -9.65 -8.79
N ALA A 267 13.57 -8.38 -8.48
CA ALA A 267 12.70 -7.25 -8.81
C ALA A 267 13.46 -5.94 -9.05
N LEU A 268 12.92 -5.10 -9.93
CA LEU A 268 13.21 -3.68 -9.98
C LEU A 268 12.42 -2.99 -8.87
N LEU A 269 13.13 -2.46 -7.88
CA LEU A 269 12.58 -1.66 -6.79
C LEU A 269 12.65 -0.17 -7.15
N VAL A 270 11.51 0.50 -7.23
CA VAL A 270 11.39 1.94 -7.52
C VAL A 270 10.83 2.67 -6.30
N TYR A 271 11.40 3.82 -5.96
CA TYR A 271 11.02 4.58 -4.77
C TYR A 271 11.33 6.07 -4.96
N TYR A 272 10.73 6.94 -4.14
CA TYR A 272 11.16 8.33 -4.06
C TYR A 272 12.08 8.55 -2.88
N ALA A 273 13.09 9.40 -3.04
CA ALA A 273 13.93 9.85 -1.95
C ALA A 273 14.58 11.21 -2.22
N GLY A 274 14.80 11.99 -1.16
CA GLY A 274 15.54 13.24 -1.19
C GLY A 274 15.76 13.84 0.20
N ASP A 275 16.47 14.96 0.24
CA ASP A 275 16.87 15.63 1.49
C ASP A 275 15.70 16.40 2.17
N ASN A 276 14.63 16.66 1.42
CA ASN A 276 13.45 17.39 1.88
C ASN A 276 12.20 16.90 1.13
N THR A 277 11.01 16.95 1.76
CA THR A 277 9.73 16.55 1.14
C THR A 277 9.46 17.25 -0.20
N ASN A 278 9.89 18.51 -0.35
CA ASN A 278 9.72 19.27 -1.58
C ASN A 278 10.78 18.96 -2.66
N HIS A 279 11.90 18.33 -2.29
CA HIS A 279 13.04 18.06 -3.17
C HIS A 279 13.34 16.55 -3.17
N THR A 280 12.47 15.78 -3.82
CA THR A 280 12.63 14.33 -3.97
C THR A 280 12.90 13.96 -5.43
N ALA A 281 13.52 12.82 -5.65
CA ALA A 281 13.70 12.22 -6.97
C ALA A 281 13.22 10.77 -6.97
N ILE A 282 12.75 10.29 -8.12
CA ILE A 282 12.51 8.87 -8.34
C ILE A 282 13.87 8.18 -8.49
N ARG A 283 14.07 7.13 -7.72
CA ARG A 283 15.26 6.29 -7.68
C ARG A 283 14.84 4.84 -7.88
N TRP A 284 15.81 4.01 -8.25
CA TRP A 284 15.59 2.59 -8.45
C TRP A 284 16.83 1.77 -8.11
N ALA A 285 16.61 0.49 -7.84
CA ALA A 285 17.64 -0.52 -7.67
C ALA A 285 17.12 -1.87 -8.18
N GLU A 286 18.00 -2.70 -8.73
CA GLU A 286 17.68 -4.11 -9.00
C GLU A 286 18.06 -4.95 -7.78
N ILE A 287 17.16 -5.84 -7.37
CA ILE A 287 17.36 -6.77 -6.27
C ILE A 287 17.23 -8.19 -6.84
N HIS A 288 18.22 -9.03 -6.60
CA HIS A 288 18.32 -10.43 -7.06
C HIS A 288 18.46 -11.35 -5.85
#